data_AF-A0A948ELI7-F1
#
_entry.id   AF-A0A948ELI7-F1
#
_cell.length_a   1.000
_cell.length_b   1.000
_cell.length_c   1.000
_cell.angle_alpha   90.00
_cell.angle_beta   90.00
_cell.angle_gamma   90.00
#
_symmetry.space_group_name_H-M   'P 1'
#
loop_
_entity.id
_entity.type
_entity.pdbx_description
1 polymer ?
#
loop_
_entity_poly.entity_id
_entity_poly.type
_entity_poly.pdbx_seq_one_letter_code
_entity_poly.pdbx_strand_id
1 'polypeptide(L)'
;MMDRVDAIRDCFASHKTLDACVDEAFALLRSLGFDALVYDYTPVPFDLDGSIMVPSLLMSRNMADDMHEYWCERGYGRIDPIQKAAARTSVPFFWKFDKEADTQIREFLTEDSEPVVRYMRKCDRTNGVTIPIHLPGGGYATLNGIGFGPEVEFAREARYLADFGFLAQIFHECAFEHFDQSALRPNVAPLTERERECLRLSSQGLSAKEISRVIDRSVPTVVMHLAAATRKLGAKNRTQAAVSATHYRLLEG
;
A
#
# COMPACT_ATOMS: atom_id res chain seq x y z
N MET A 1 18.78 -9.75 21.34
CA MET A 1 17.69 -9.08 20.61
C MET A 1 18.28 -8.33 19.42
N MET A 2 19.24 -7.42 19.63
CA MET A 2 20.04 -6.79 18.56
C MET A 2 20.68 -7.80 17.59
N ASP A 3 21.35 -8.83 18.09
CA ASP A 3 21.95 -9.87 17.22
C ASP A 3 20.94 -10.58 16.30
N ARG A 4 19.66 -10.67 16.71
CA ARG A 4 18.59 -11.26 15.90
C ARG A 4 18.07 -10.27 14.85
N VAL A 5 18.09 -8.97 15.16
CA VAL A 5 17.76 -7.90 14.21
C VAL A 5 18.80 -7.87 13.09
N ASP A 6 20.07 -7.83 13.45
CA ASP A 6 21.17 -7.74 12.49
C ASP A 6 21.22 -9.00 11.61
N ALA A 7 21.00 -10.19 12.19
CA ALA A 7 20.93 -11.42 11.40
C ALA A 7 19.76 -11.43 10.38
N ILE A 8 18.57 -10.95 10.76
CA ILE A 8 17.43 -10.87 9.83
C ILE A 8 17.67 -9.80 8.77
N ARG A 9 18.26 -8.66 9.16
CA ARG A 9 18.61 -7.59 8.22
C ARG A 9 19.66 -8.05 7.23
N ASP A 10 20.74 -8.68 7.69
CA ASP A 10 21.81 -9.20 6.83
C ASP A 10 21.28 -10.26 5.87
N CYS A 11 20.32 -11.08 6.32
CA CYS A 11 19.63 -12.05 5.48
C CYS A 11 18.97 -11.37 4.27
N PHE A 12 18.14 -10.34 4.47
CA PHE A 12 17.49 -9.63 3.37
C PHE A 12 18.43 -8.71 2.59
N ALA A 13 19.35 -8.02 3.25
CA ALA A 13 20.28 -7.08 2.62
C ALA A 13 21.31 -7.77 1.71
N SER A 14 21.50 -9.09 1.86
CA SER A 14 22.36 -9.87 0.95
C SER A 14 21.76 -10.06 -0.44
N HIS A 15 20.47 -9.78 -0.62
CA HIS A 15 19.72 -9.97 -1.85
C HIS A 15 19.74 -8.68 -2.68
N LYS A 16 19.82 -8.81 -4.01
CA LYS A 16 20.02 -7.67 -4.92
C LYS A 16 18.76 -7.23 -5.66
N THR A 17 17.65 -7.94 -5.46
CA THR A 17 16.40 -7.71 -6.17
C THR A 17 15.23 -7.86 -5.21
N LEU A 18 14.15 -7.14 -5.52
CA LEU A 18 12.91 -7.22 -4.77
C LEU A 18 12.34 -8.65 -4.76
N ASP A 19 12.38 -9.36 -5.89
CA ASP A 19 11.95 -10.76 -5.98
C ASP A 19 12.70 -11.67 -5.03
N ALA A 20 14.02 -11.51 -4.93
CA ALA A 20 14.84 -12.32 -4.05
C ALA A 20 14.49 -12.03 -2.57
N CYS A 21 14.27 -10.76 -2.20
CA CYS A 21 13.80 -10.40 -0.86
C CYS A 21 12.45 -11.06 -0.54
N VAL A 22 11.52 -11.10 -1.50
CA VAL A 22 10.21 -11.75 -1.34
C VAL A 22 10.33 -13.26 -1.23
N ASP A 23 11.23 -13.89 -1.99
CA ASP A 23 11.52 -15.33 -1.89
C ASP A 23 12.04 -15.71 -0.50
N GLU A 24 12.95 -14.92 0.04
CA GLU A 24 13.49 -15.11 1.39
C GLU A 24 12.40 -14.94 2.46
N ALA A 25 11.57 -13.90 2.32
CA ALA A 25 10.46 -13.66 3.23
C ALA A 25 9.48 -14.85 3.20
N PHE A 26 9.21 -15.40 2.01
CA PHE A 26 8.36 -16.56 1.85
C PHE A 26 8.96 -17.82 2.49
N ALA A 27 10.26 -18.06 2.35
CA ALA A 27 10.95 -19.17 3.01
C ALA A 27 10.83 -19.09 4.54
N LEU A 28 10.99 -17.89 5.10
CA LEU A 28 10.79 -17.64 6.53
C LEU A 28 9.33 -17.86 6.95
N LEU A 29 8.34 -17.34 6.20
CA LEU A 29 6.93 -17.56 6.51
C LEU A 29 6.52 -19.04 6.41
N ARG A 30 7.10 -19.80 5.48
CA ARG A 30 6.92 -21.25 5.39
C ARG A 30 7.44 -21.97 6.63
N SER A 31 8.57 -21.55 7.18
CA SER A 31 9.10 -22.10 8.44
C SER A 31 8.19 -21.81 9.64
N LEU A 32 7.39 -20.74 9.54
CA LEU A 32 6.40 -20.33 10.53
C LEU A 32 5.05 -21.06 10.34
N GLY A 33 4.86 -21.77 9.23
CA GLY A 33 3.67 -22.57 8.94
C GLY A 33 2.66 -21.90 8.02
N PHE A 34 3.04 -20.82 7.34
CA PHE A 34 2.21 -20.22 6.29
C PHE A 34 2.39 -20.91 4.94
N ASP A 35 1.30 -21.08 4.20
CA ASP A 35 1.35 -21.73 2.89
C ASP A 35 1.67 -20.75 1.76
N ALA A 36 1.24 -19.50 1.87
CA ALA A 36 1.43 -18.49 0.83
C ALA A 36 1.77 -17.12 1.42
N LEU A 37 2.35 -16.26 0.58
CA LEU A 37 2.72 -14.89 0.92
C LEU A 37 2.11 -13.93 -0.12
N VAL A 38 1.57 -12.81 0.36
CA VAL A 38 1.26 -11.64 -0.47
C VAL A 38 1.89 -10.42 0.16
N TYR A 39 2.65 -9.68 -0.65
CA TYR A 39 3.22 -8.40 -0.29
C TYR A 39 2.68 -7.34 -1.25
N ASP A 40 2.13 -6.27 -0.70
CA ASP A 40 1.62 -5.17 -1.49
C ASP A 40 2.01 -3.82 -0.92
N TYR A 41 2.09 -2.84 -1.81
CA TYR A 41 2.42 -1.46 -1.47
C TYR A 41 1.61 -0.48 -2.31
N THR A 42 1.23 0.62 -1.66
CA THR A 42 0.65 1.80 -2.28
C THR A 42 1.25 3.07 -1.67
N PRO A 43 1.66 4.07 -2.48
CA PRO A 43 2.17 5.35 -1.97
C PRO A 43 1.18 6.11 -1.08
N VAL A 44 -0.12 5.92 -1.31
CA VAL A 44 -1.20 6.53 -0.53
C VAL A 44 -2.34 5.50 -0.39
N PRO A 45 -2.77 5.15 0.83
CA PRO A 45 -3.73 4.05 1.04
C PRO A 45 -5.15 4.36 0.55
N PHE A 46 -5.55 5.64 0.54
CA PHE A 46 -6.91 6.06 0.19
C PHE A 46 -6.91 7.05 -0.98
N ASP A 47 -7.98 7.05 -1.77
CA ASP A 47 -8.29 8.17 -2.65
C ASP A 47 -8.98 9.31 -1.87
N LEU A 48 -9.31 10.39 -2.58
CA LEU A 48 -9.96 11.57 -1.99
C LEU A 48 -11.38 11.30 -1.46
N ASP A 49 -12.00 10.20 -1.90
CA ASP A 49 -13.33 9.78 -1.45
C ASP A 49 -13.23 8.78 -0.28
N GLY A 50 -12.02 8.48 0.20
CA GLY A 50 -11.76 7.58 1.32
C GLY A 50 -11.84 6.10 0.96
N SER A 51 -11.88 5.76 -0.34
CA SER A 51 -11.82 4.38 -0.81
C SER A 51 -10.38 3.91 -0.89
N ILE A 52 -10.14 2.62 -0.63
CA ILE A 52 -8.79 2.05 -0.75
C ILE A 52 -8.30 2.17 -2.19
N MET A 53 -7.04 2.56 -2.33
CA MET A 53 -6.32 2.58 -3.60
C MET A 53 -5.87 1.17 -3.97
N VAL A 54 -5.92 0.85 -5.26
CA VAL A 54 -5.30 -0.38 -5.76
C VAL A 54 -3.78 -0.30 -5.57
N PRO A 55 -3.11 -1.42 -5.28
CA PRO A 55 -1.66 -1.44 -5.08
C PRO A 55 -0.92 -1.02 -6.35
N SER A 56 0.14 -0.23 -6.18
CA SER A 56 1.10 0.07 -7.26
C SER A 56 2.12 -1.05 -7.42
N LEU A 57 2.28 -1.87 -6.39
CA LEU A 57 3.11 -3.07 -6.37
C LEU A 57 2.33 -4.18 -5.65
N LEU A 58 2.21 -5.33 -6.31
CA LEU A 58 1.64 -6.55 -5.73
C LEU A 58 2.53 -7.73 -6.10
N MET A 59 3.05 -8.43 -5.11
CA MET A 59 3.87 -9.62 -5.28
C MET A 59 3.30 -10.75 -4.44
N SER A 60 3.30 -11.96 -4.99
CA SER A 60 2.79 -13.13 -4.30
C SER A 60 3.67 -14.34 -4.50
N ARG A 61 3.59 -15.28 -3.57
CA ARG A 61 4.20 -16.61 -3.64
C ARG A 61 3.18 -17.65 -3.23
N ASN A 62 3.10 -18.72 -4.01
CA ASN A 62 2.13 -19.81 -3.83
C ASN A 62 0.65 -19.35 -3.81
N MET A 63 0.37 -18.31 -4.60
CA MET A 63 -0.97 -17.84 -4.95
C MET A 63 -1.24 -18.14 -6.43
N ALA A 64 -2.50 -18.06 -6.86
CA ALA A 64 -2.83 -18.22 -8.28
C ALA A 64 -2.26 -17.06 -9.12
N ASP A 65 -1.74 -17.38 -10.30
CA ASP A 65 -1.04 -16.43 -11.19
C ASP A 65 -1.92 -15.24 -11.63
N ASP A 66 -3.23 -15.43 -11.65
CA ASP A 66 -4.20 -14.39 -12.03
C ASP A 66 -4.50 -13.38 -10.92
N MET A 67 -4.01 -13.58 -9.69
CA MET A 67 -4.29 -12.70 -8.54
C MET A 67 -3.97 -11.23 -8.84
N HIS A 68 -2.86 -10.98 -9.53
CA HIS A 68 -2.44 -9.63 -9.89
C HIS A 68 -3.50 -8.92 -10.75
N GLU A 69 -4.04 -9.61 -11.77
CA GLU A 69 -5.10 -9.06 -12.62
C GLU A 69 -6.34 -8.68 -11.79
N TYR A 70 -6.76 -9.54 -10.88
CA TYR A 70 -7.95 -9.28 -10.06
C TYR A 70 -7.75 -8.10 -9.11
N TRP A 71 -6.63 -8.04 -8.38
CA TRP A 71 -6.37 -7.00 -7.38
C TRP A 71 -6.04 -5.65 -8.00
N CYS A 72 -5.18 -5.62 -9.01
CA CYS A 72 -4.69 -4.38 -9.61
C CYS A 72 -5.61 -3.84 -10.70
N GLU A 73 -6.18 -4.71 -11.55
CA GLU A 73 -6.91 -4.27 -12.76
C GLU A 73 -8.43 -4.35 -12.59
N ARG A 74 -8.93 -5.42 -11.95
CA ARG A 74 -10.38 -5.61 -11.73
C ARG A 74 -10.89 -5.00 -10.42
N GLY A 75 -10.02 -4.30 -9.70
CA GLY A 75 -10.38 -3.50 -8.52
C GLY A 75 -10.63 -4.31 -7.24
N TYR A 76 -10.20 -5.57 -7.16
CA TYR A 76 -10.38 -6.38 -5.94
C TYR A 76 -9.68 -5.73 -4.74
N GLY A 77 -8.54 -5.08 -4.92
CA GLY A 77 -7.86 -4.36 -3.83
C GLY A 77 -8.73 -3.30 -3.15
N ARG A 78 -9.69 -2.69 -3.86
CA ARG A 78 -10.58 -1.66 -3.29
C ARG A 78 -11.66 -2.24 -2.39
N ILE A 79 -12.09 -3.47 -2.69
CA ILE A 79 -13.18 -4.16 -2.00
C ILE A 79 -12.68 -5.25 -1.03
N ASP A 80 -11.37 -5.50 -1.02
CA ASP A 80 -10.72 -6.48 -0.16
C ASP A 80 -10.93 -6.14 1.33
N PRO A 81 -11.61 -7.00 2.10
CA PRO A 81 -11.89 -6.75 3.51
C PRO A 81 -10.63 -6.81 4.38
N ILE A 82 -9.59 -7.53 3.94
CA ILE A 82 -8.28 -7.58 4.62
C ILE A 82 -7.61 -6.22 4.50
N GLN A 83 -7.56 -5.66 3.29
CA GLN A 83 -6.99 -4.33 3.06
C GLN A 83 -7.78 -3.24 3.79
N LYS A 84 -9.12 -3.35 3.81
CA LYS A 84 -9.97 -2.43 4.58
C LYS A 84 -9.66 -2.44 6.08
N ALA A 85 -9.42 -3.61 6.67
CA ALA A 85 -8.99 -3.69 8.06
C ALA A 85 -7.56 -3.13 8.23
N ALA A 86 -6.62 -3.62 7.43
CA ALA A 86 -5.20 -3.29 7.54
C ALA A 86 -4.90 -1.79 7.39
N ALA A 87 -5.62 -1.08 6.51
CA ALA A 87 -5.46 0.36 6.34
C ALA A 87 -5.92 1.19 7.56
N ARG A 88 -6.63 0.59 8.52
CA ARG A 88 -7.18 1.25 9.73
C ARG A 88 -6.51 0.83 11.03
N THR A 89 -5.53 -0.06 10.98
CA THR A 89 -4.79 -0.53 12.16
C THR A 89 -3.28 -0.50 11.90
N SER A 90 -2.50 -0.42 12.96
CA SER A 90 -1.04 -0.62 12.92
C SER A 90 -0.61 -1.91 13.62
N VAL A 91 -1.57 -2.70 14.09
CA VAL A 91 -1.32 -3.93 14.84
C VAL A 91 -1.53 -5.13 13.92
N PRO A 92 -0.61 -6.12 13.93
CA PRO A 92 -0.83 -7.42 13.30
C PRO A 92 -2.18 -8.04 13.69
N PHE A 93 -2.86 -8.67 12.74
CA PHE A 93 -4.15 -9.30 13.03
C PHE A 93 -4.35 -10.58 12.24
N PHE A 94 -5.07 -11.51 12.89
CA PHE A 94 -5.61 -12.70 12.25
C PHE A 94 -6.91 -12.35 11.51
N TRP A 95 -7.13 -13.04 10.41
CA TRP A 95 -8.37 -12.94 9.66
C TRP A 95 -8.82 -14.31 9.19
N LYS A 96 -10.14 -14.45 9.03
CA LYS A 96 -10.78 -15.63 8.47
C LYS A 96 -12.02 -15.20 7.69
N PHE A 97 -12.21 -15.75 6.50
CA PHE A 97 -13.40 -15.50 5.68
C PHE A 97 -14.64 -16.23 6.22
N ASP A 98 -15.05 -15.85 7.43
CA ASP A 98 -16.12 -16.44 8.22
C ASP A 98 -16.80 -15.32 9.03
N LYS A 99 -18.09 -15.09 8.82
CA LYS A 99 -18.85 -13.99 9.46
C LYS A 99 -19.11 -14.22 10.95
N GLU A 100 -19.01 -15.47 11.39
CA GLU A 100 -19.16 -15.86 12.79
C GLU A 100 -17.83 -15.79 13.55
N ALA A 101 -16.70 -15.70 12.82
CA ALA A 101 -15.39 -15.53 13.44
C ALA A 101 -15.20 -14.10 13.94
N ASP A 102 -14.75 -13.96 15.18
CA ASP A 102 -14.44 -12.66 15.79
C ASP A 102 -13.06 -12.18 15.33
N THR A 103 -13.00 -11.63 14.11
CA THR A 103 -11.78 -11.10 13.50
C THR A 103 -12.00 -9.66 13.02
N GLN A 104 -10.91 -8.90 12.86
CA GLN A 104 -10.97 -7.50 12.44
C GLN A 104 -11.63 -7.31 11.06
N ILE A 105 -11.60 -8.33 10.20
CA ILE A 105 -12.22 -8.23 8.88
C ILE A 105 -13.74 -8.39 8.90
N ARG A 106 -14.33 -8.81 10.03
CA ARG A 106 -15.77 -9.13 10.15
C ARG A 106 -16.66 -7.96 9.73
N GLU A 107 -16.31 -6.74 10.14
CA GLU A 107 -17.06 -5.53 9.80
C GLU A 107 -16.98 -5.18 8.30
N PHE A 108 -16.00 -5.72 7.58
CA PHE A 108 -15.78 -5.50 6.16
C PHE A 108 -16.27 -6.65 5.27
N LEU A 109 -16.79 -7.74 5.85
CA LEU A 109 -17.41 -8.86 5.13
C LEU A 109 -18.83 -8.50 4.64
N THR A 110 -18.90 -7.55 3.70
CA THR A 110 -20.13 -7.06 3.08
C THR A 110 -20.39 -7.73 1.72
N GLU A 111 -21.54 -7.43 1.10
CA GLU A 111 -21.86 -7.89 -0.28
C GLU A 111 -20.79 -7.44 -1.28
N ASP A 112 -20.24 -6.23 -1.13
CA ASP A 112 -19.17 -5.72 -2.01
C ASP A 112 -17.90 -6.57 -1.95
N SER A 113 -17.61 -7.20 -0.82
CA SER A 113 -16.41 -8.01 -0.62
C SER A 113 -16.55 -9.46 -1.12
N GLU A 114 -17.78 -9.89 -1.43
CA GLU A 114 -18.09 -11.28 -1.84
C GLU A 114 -17.26 -11.79 -3.03
N PRO A 115 -16.94 -10.99 -4.08
CA PRO A 115 -16.07 -11.44 -5.16
C PRO A 115 -14.67 -11.86 -4.67
N VAL A 116 -14.08 -11.09 -3.73
CA VAL A 116 -12.78 -11.40 -3.12
C VAL A 116 -12.87 -12.69 -2.29
N VAL A 117 -13.89 -12.79 -1.43
CA VAL A 117 -14.11 -13.97 -0.58
C VAL A 117 -14.25 -15.24 -1.42
N ARG A 118 -15.02 -15.17 -2.52
CA ARG A 118 -15.23 -16.29 -3.44
C ARG A 118 -13.94 -16.72 -4.13
N TYR A 119 -13.17 -15.76 -4.64
CA TYR A 119 -11.87 -16.03 -5.27
C TYR A 119 -10.93 -16.73 -4.30
N MET A 120 -10.78 -16.18 -3.10
CA MET A 120 -9.87 -16.72 -2.07
C MET A 120 -10.28 -18.12 -1.63
N ARG A 121 -11.59 -18.39 -1.45
CA ARG A 121 -12.12 -19.74 -1.17
C ARG A 121 -11.85 -20.74 -2.30
N LYS A 122 -11.96 -20.32 -3.56
CA LYS A 122 -11.63 -21.19 -4.72
C LYS A 122 -10.15 -21.62 -4.71
N CYS A 123 -9.27 -20.77 -4.19
CA CYS A 123 -7.85 -21.06 -4.01
C CYS A 123 -7.51 -21.79 -2.70
N ASP A 124 -8.51 -22.20 -1.92
CA ASP A 124 -8.33 -22.75 -0.57
C ASP A 124 -7.52 -21.84 0.36
N ARG A 125 -7.77 -20.52 0.26
CA ARG A 125 -7.16 -19.48 1.08
C ARG A 125 -8.23 -18.84 1.95
N THR A 126 -8.47 -19.42 3.13
CA THR A 126 -9.62 -19.03 3.97
C THR A 126 -9.25 -18.25 5.23
N ASN A 127 -7.97 -18.22 5.58
CA ASN A 127 -7.44 -17.60 6.79
C ASN A 127 -6.00 -17.11 6.57
N GLY A 128 -5.54 -16.25 7.46
CA GLY A 128 -4.17 -15.76 7.47
C GLY A 128 -3.91 -14.71 8.54
N VAL A 129 -2.72 -14.13 8.46
CA VAL A 129 -2.28 -12.99 9.26
C VAL A 129 -1.82 -11.89 8.33
N THR A 130 -2.20 -10.67 8.67
CA THR A 130 -1.75 -9.47 7.96
C THR A 130 -0.97 -8.57 8.90
N ILE A 131 0.19 -8.13 8.43
CA ILE A 131 1.02 -7.11 9.07
C ILE A 131 0.87 -5.80 8.28
N PRO A 132 0.14 -4.80 8.80
CA PRO A 132 0.11 -3.47 8.19
C PRO A 132 1.41 -2.71 8.47
N ILE A 133 1.94 -2.02 7.46
CA ILE A 133 3.18 -1.24 7.52
C ILE A 133 2.86 0.16 7.01
N HIS A 134 2.84 1.14 7.93
CA HIS A 134 2.59 2.55 7.61
C HIS A 134 3.90 3.31 7.64
N LEU A 135 4.29 3.89 6.51
CA LEU A 135 5.57 4.54 6.33
C LEU A 135 5.56 6.02 6.73
N PRO A 136 6.71 6.56 7.15
CA PRO A 136 6.96 8.00 7.12
C PRO A 136 6.65 8.57 5.73
N GLY A 137 6.01 9.73 5.70
CA GLY A 137 5.45 10.27 4.46
C GLY A 137 4.04 9.76 4.20
N GLY A 138 3.73 8.50 4.53
CA GLY A 138 2.39 7.89 4.48
C GLY A 138 2.20 6.86 3.37
N GLY A 139 3.30 6.29 2.86
CA GLY A 139 3.24 5.04 2.10
C GLY A 139 2.65 3.94 2.96
N TYR A 140 2.02 2.96 2.32
CA TYR A 140 1.30 1.89 2.99
C TYR A 140 1.66 0.57 2.33
N ALA A 141 2.05 -0.41 3.12
CA ALA A 141 2.28 -1.77 2.68
C ALA A 141 1.58 -2.76 3.59
N THR A 142 1.34 -3.96 3.06
CA THR A 142 1.01 -5.11 3.91
C THR A 142 1.86 -6.31 3.55
N LEU A 143 2.25 -7.06 4.57
CA LEU A 143 2.80 -8.40 4.41
C LEU A 143 1.80 -9.41 4.96
N ASN A 144 1.38 -10.33 4.12
CA ASN A 144 0.31 -11.28 4.41
C ASN A 144 0.88 -12.70 4.41
N GLY A 145 0.76 -13.39 5.53
CA GLY A 145 0.95 -14.84 5.61
C GLY A 145 -0.41 -15.52 5.48
N ILE A 146 -0.60 -16.33 4.44
CA ILE A 146 -1.89 -16.92 4.08
C ILE A 146 -1.87 -18.42 4.31
N GLY A 147 -2.93 -18.93 4.94
CA GLY A 147 -3.10 -20.33 5.29
C GLY A 147 -2.19 -20.73 6.43
N PHE A 148 -2.73 -21.16 7.56
CA PHE A 148 -1.98 -21.79 8.63
C PHE A 148 -2.76 -22.99 9.18
N GLY A 149 -2.02 -24.03 9.61
CA GLY A 149 -2.60 -25.26 10.14
C GLY A 149 -3.29 -25.08 11.51
N PRO A 150 -4.05 -26.10 11.98
CA PRO A 150 -4.83 -26.04 13.22
C PRO A 150 -3.97 -25.97 14.51
N GLU A 151 -2.65 -25.99 14.42
CA GLU A 151 -1.72 -26.06 15.56
C GLU A 151 -1.31 -24.69 16.15
N VAL A 152 -1.92 -23.59 15.72
CA VAL A 152 -1.59 -22.26 16.25
C VAL A 152 -2.35 -22.04 17.57
N GLU A 153 -1.69 -22.31 18.70
CA GLU A 153 -2.23 -22.03 20.06
C GLU A 153 -2.07 -20.56 20.45
N PHE A 154 -3.04 -19.99 21.19
CA PHE A 154 -3.10 -18.57 21.58
C PHE A 154 -1.85 -17.97 22.24
N ALA A 155 -1.16 -18.71 23.12
CA ALA A 155 0.10 -18.21 23.72
C ALA A 155 1.27 -18.19 22.71
N ARG A 156 1.22 -19.10 21.72
CA ARG A 156 2.12 -19.12 20.57
C ARG A 156 1.77 -18.00 19.59
N GLU A 157 0.48 -17.68 19.42
CA GLU A 157 -0.02 -16.60 18.55
C GLU A 157 0.59 -15.24 18.86
N ALA A 158 0.63 -14.81 20.13
CA ALA A 158 1.14 -13.48 20.48
C ALA A 158 2.63 -13.31 20.15
N ARG A 159 3.46 -14.33 20.48
CA ARG A 159 4.89 -14.31 20.16
C ARG A 159 5.12 -14.44 18.66
N TYR A 160 4.29 -15.23 17.99
CA TYR A 160 4.33 -15.42 16.55
C TYR A 160 3.98 -14.14 15.78
N LEU A 161 2.93 -13.43 16.19
CA LEU A 161 2.58 -12.12 15.63
C LEU A 161 3.68 -11.09 15.89
N ALA A 162 4.34 -11.14 17.05
CA ALA A 162 5.47 -10.25 17.34
C ALA A 162 6.68 -10.54 16.43
N ASP A 163 7.06 -11.81 16.28
CA ASP A 163 8.17 -12.22 15.41
C ASP A 163 7.86 -11.94 13.94
N PHE A 164 6.65 -12.25 13.47
CA PHE A 164 6.22 -11.94 12.10
C PHE A 164 6.13 -10.43 11.87
N GLY A 165 5.53 -9.69 12.80
CA GLY A 165 5.47 -8.23 12.75
C GLY A 165 6.85 -7.60 12.66
N PHE A 166 7.81 -8.10 13.44
CA PHE A 166 9.19 -7.63 13.41
C PHE A 166 9.91 -7.96 12.09
N LEU A 167 9.78 -9.21 11.61
CA LEU A 167 10.31 -9.63 10.31
C LEU A 167 9.75 -8.77 9.18
N ALA A 168 8.45 -8.49 9.18
CA ALA A 168 7.78 -7.71 8.15
C ALA A 168 8.34 -6.29 8.04
N GLN A 169 8.67 -5.65 9.17
CA GLN A 169 9.27 -4.31 9.19
C GLN A 169 10.67 -4.31 8.57
N ILE A 170 11.53 -5.28 8.93
CA ILE A 170 12.88 -5.38 8.36
C ILE A 170 12.82 -5.75 6.88
N PHE A 171 11.99 -6.74 6.52
CA PHE A 171 11.76 -7.13 5.14
C PHE A 171 11.34 -5.91 4.30
N HIS A 172 10.37 -5.13 4.78
CA HIS A 172 9.90 -3.96 4.07
C HIS A 172 11.00 -2.90 3.91
N GLU A 173 11.79 -2.63 4.95
CA GLU A 173 12.94 -1.72 4.89
C GLU A 173 13.89 -2.12 3.73
N CYS A 174 14.27 -3.39 3.63
CA CYS A 174 15.12 -3.89 2.55
C CYS A 174 14.42 -3.91 1.18
N ALA A 175 13.15 -4.33 1.14
CA ALA A 175 12.37 -4.40 -0.10
C ALA A 175 12.18 -3.01 -0.72
N PHE A 176 11.98 -1.98 0.11
CA PHE A 176 11.74 -0.61 -0.33
C PHE A 176 12.93 -0.02 -1.11
N GLU A 177 14.17 -0.42 -0.81
CA GLU A 177 15.37 0.00 -1.54
C GLU A 177 15.37 -0.46 -3.02
N HIS A 178 14.59 -1.50 -3.34
CA HIS A 178 14.49 -2.06 -4.67
C HIS A 178 13.26 -1.55 -5.46
N PHE A 179 12.50 -0.59 -4.92
CA PHE A 179 11.32 -0.05 -5.59
C PHE A 179 11.73 0.83 -6.78
N ASP A 180 11.04 0.65 -7.90
CA ASP A 180 11.18 1.53 -9.05
C ASP A 180 10.25 2.75 -8.95
N GLN A 181 10.38 3.68 -9.91
CA GLN A 181 9.55 4.89 -9.93
C GLN A 181 8.05 4.60 -10.15
N SER A 182 7.70 3.45 -10.71
CA SER A 182 6.30 3.08 -10.97
C SER A 182 5.61 2.66 -9.67
N ALA A 183 6.31 1.89 -8.82
CA ALA A 183 5.82 1.51 -7.51
C ALA A 183 5.64 2.74 -6.59
N LEU A 184 6.53 3.73 -6.67
CA LEU A 184 6.53 4.90 -5.79
C LEU A 184 5.52 5.99 -6.18
N ARG A 185 4.89 5.90 -7.35
CA ARG A 185 3.97 6.94 -7.83
C ARG A 185 2.53 6.44 -7.77
N PRO A 186 1.60 7.22 -7.20
CA PRO A 186 0.18 6.89 -7.30
C PRO A 186 -0.24 6.91 -8.77
N ASN A 187 -1.24 6.11 -9.12
CA ASN A 187 -1.77 6.00 -10.48
C ASN A 187 -2.61 7.24 -10.85
N VAL A 188 -1.95 8.39 -10.96
CA VAL A 188 -2.53 9.69 -11.31
C VAL A 188 -1.71 10.32 -12.43
N ALA A 189 -2.34 11.18 -13.23
CA ALA A 189 -1.68 11.75 -14.39
C ALA A 189 -0.43 12.59 -14.00
N PRO A 190 0.70 12.43 -14.71
CA PRO A 190 1.94 13.11 -14.36
C PRO A 190 1.83 14.62 -14.60
N LEU A 191 2.24 15.38 -13.57
CA LEU A 191 2.41 16.83 -13.65
C LEU A 191 3.80 17.16 -14.21
N THR A 192 3.87 18.18 -15.05
CA THR A 192 5.14 18.81 -15.43
C THR A 192 5.74 19.56 -14.24
N GLU A 193 7.04 19.85 -14.29
CA GLU A 193 7.73 20.62 -13.26
C GLU A 193 7.04 21.97 -12.97
N ARG A 194 6.62 22.69 -14.02
CA ARG A 194 5.92 23.98 -13.87
C ARG A 194 4.49 23.86 -13.35
N GLU A 195 3.77 22.82 -13.76
CA GLU A 195 2.45 22.51 -13.19
C GLU A 195 2.55 22.21 -11.69
N ARG A 196 3.54 21.39 -11.31
CA ARG A 196 3.84 21.07 -9.91
C ARG A 196 4.22 22.30 -9.10
N GLU A 197 5.15 23.11 -9.60
CA GLU A 197 5.60 24.33 -8.93
C GLU A 197 4.45 25.31 -8.70
N CYS A 198 3.60 25.53 -9.71
CA CYS A 198 2.42 26.39 -9.58
C CYS A 198 1.42 25.83 -8.56
N LEU A 199 1.16 24.50 -8.55
CA LEU A 199 0.28 23.88 -7.56
C LEU A 199 0.86 23.89 -6.15
N ARG A 200 2.19 23.77 -5.99
CA ARG A 200 2.87 23.85 -4.69
C ARG A 200 2.74 25.25 -4.07
N LEU A 201 2.95 26.30 -4.85
CA LEU A 201 2.71 27.66 -4.37
C LEU A 201 1.21 27.93 -4.15
N SER A 202 0.36 27.29 -4.95
CA SER A 202 -1.09 27.32 -4.74
C SER A 202 -1.53 26.67 -3.43
N SER A 203 -0.95 25.55 -3.03
CA SER A 203 -1.28 24.88 -1.76
C SER A 203 -0.82 25.68 -0.55
N GLN A 204 0.18 26.57 -0.72
CA GLN A 204 0.62 27.55 0.27
C GLN A 204 -0.28 28.81 0.35
N GLY A 205 -1.33 28.89 -0.48
CA GLY A 205 -2.31 29.98 -0.45
C GLY A 205 -2.02 31.17 -1.37
N LEU A 206 -0.98 31.12 -2.20
CA LEU A 206 -0.64 32.24 -3.08
C LEU A 206 -1.66 32.38 -4.22
N SER A 207 -2.00 33.61 -4.60
CA SER A 207 -2.77 33.93 -5.80
C SER A 207 -1.94 33.73 -7.09
N ALA A 208 -2.59 33.63 -8.25
CA ALA A 208 -1.87 33.54 -9.53
C ALA A 208 -0.94 34.74 -9.78
N LYS A 209 -1.28 35.92 -9.24
CA LYS A 209 -0.47 37.14 -9.29
C LYS A 209 0.77 37.07 -8.39
N GLU A 210 0.66 36.44 -7.23
CA GLU A 210 1.81 36.23 -6.35
C GLU A 210 2.73 35.15 -6.92
N ILE A 211 2.16 34.04 -7.39
CA ILE A 211 2.92 32.97 -8.06
C ILE A 211 3.69 33.53 -9.26
N SER A 212 3.06 34.36 -10.08
CA SER A 212 3.70 34.94 -11.26
C SER A 212 4.94 35.78 -10.90
N ARG A 213 4.92 36.46 -9.76
CA ARG A 213 6.07 37.20 -9.22
C ARG A 213 7.16 36.25 -8.70
N VAL A 214 6.77 35.16 -8.03
CA VAL A 214 7.70 34.18 -7.46
C VAL A 214 8.48 33.45 -8.54
N ILE A 215 7.81 33.01 -9.61
CA ILE A 215 8.43 32.19 -10.66
C ILE A 215 8.90 33.00 -11.89
N ASP A 216 8.82 34.34 -11.79
CA ASP A 216 9.14 35.29 -12.86
C ASP A 216 8.45 34.98 -14.20
N ARG A 217 7.11 34.88 -14.18
CA ARG A 217 6.28 34.62 -15.36
C ARG A 217 5.08 35.54 -15.42
N SER A 218 4.41 35.55 -16.57
CA SER A 218 3.15 36.29 -16.72
C SER A 218 2.02 35.60 -15.94
N VAL A 219 1.06 36.39 -15.42
CA VAL A 219 -0.15 35.83 -14.78
C VAL A 219 -0.90 34.88 -15.72
N PRO A 220 -1.11 35.18 -17.02
CA PRO A 220 -1.71 34.23 -17.97
C PRO A 220 -0.97 32.89 -18.05
N THR A 221 0.37 32.89 -18.04
CA THR A 221 1.18 31.66 -18.06
C THR A 221 0.95 30.80 -16.80
N VAL A 222 0.90 31.43 -15.63
CA VAL A 222 0.58 30.73 -14.37
C VAL A 222 -0.83 30.13 -14.40
N VAL A 223 -1.82 30.90 -14.87
CA VAL A 223 -3.20 30.42 -15.00
C VAL A 223 -3.29 29.22 -15.94
N MET A 224 -2.54 29.26 -17.06
CA MET A 224 -2.45 28.13 -18.00
C MET A 224 -1.90 26.87 -17.33
N HIS A 225 -0.79 26.95 -16.59
CA HIS A 225 -0.22 25.80 -15.87
C HIS A 225 -1.17 25.26 -14.80
N LEU A 226 -1.80 26.13 -14.00
CA LEU A 226 -2.79 25.71 -12.99
C LEU A 226 -4.02 25.04 -13.62
N ALA A 227 -4.52 25.55 -14.74
CA ALA A 227 -5.64 24.96 -15.46
C ALA A 227 -5.29 23.59 -16.07
N ALA A 228 -4.07 23.46 -16.63
CA ALA A 228 -3.57 22.18 -17.13
C ALA A 228 -3.45 21.14 -16.01
N ALA A 229 -2.87 21.52 -14.87
CA ALA A 229 -2.74 20.65 -13.70
C ALA A 229 -4.11 20.25 -13.12
N THR A 230 -5.04 21.20 -13.01
CA THR A 230 -6.42 20.96 -12.54
C THR A 230 -7.11 19.91 -13.42
N ARG A 231 -6.99 20.03 -14.75
CA ARG A 231 -7.55 19.06 -15.71
C ARG A 231 -6.89 17.69 -15.58
N LYS A 232 -5.56 17.62 -15.48
CA LYS A 232 -4.81 16.35 -15.33
C LYS A 232 -5.22 15.58 -14.08
N LEU A 233 -5.49 16.29 -12.98
CA LEU A 233 -5.90 15.69 -11.71
C LEU A 233 -7.41 15.39 -11.64
N GLY A 234 -8.18 15.65 -12.71
CA GLY A 234 -9.63 15.48 -12.70
C GLY A 234 -10.36 16.38 -11.69
N ALA A 235 -9.71 17.46 -11.25
CA ALA A 235 -10.23 18.34 -10.22
C ALA A 235 -11.22 19.36 -10.80
N LYS A 236 -12.25 19.71 -10.03
CA LYS A 236 -13.29 20.68 -10.40
C LYS A 236 -12.78 22.12 -10.36
N ASN A 237 -11.80 22.40 -9.50
CA ASN A 237 -11.24 23.72 -9.34
C ASN A 237 -9.80 23.64 -8.82
N ARG A 238 -9.13 24.80 -8.82
CA ARG A 238 -7.75 24.95 -8.35
C ARG A 238 -7.54 24.48 -6.91
N THR A 239 -8.50 24.71 -6.03
CA THR A 239 -8.41 24.30 -4.62
C THR A 239 -8.42 22.78 -4.52
N GLN A 240 -9.38 22.12 -5.19
CA GLN A 240 -9.42 20.66 -5.24
C GLN A 240 -8.13 20.11 -5.88
N ALA A 241 -7.62 20.73 -6.95
CA ALA A 241 -6.35 20.32 -7.56
C ALA A 241 -5.17 20.39 -6.59
N ALA A 242 -5.09 21.45 -5.77
CA ALA A 242 -4.06 21.59 -4.75
C ALA A 242 -4.20 20.53 -3.63
N VAL A 243 -5.43 20.23 -3.20
CA VAL A 243 -5.73 19.15 -2.24
C VAL A 243 -5.34 17.80 -2.83
N SER A 244 -5.76 17.49 -4.06
CA SER A 244 -5.41 16.25 -4.77
C SER A 244 -3.91 16.08 -4.91
N ALA A 245 -3.20 17.13 -5.33
CA ALA A 245 -1.74 17.06 -5.51
C ALA A 245 -1.00 16.87 -4.17
N THR A 246 -1.51 17.47 -3.09
CA THR A 246 -0.95 17.25 -1.74
C THR A 246 -1.23 15.83 -1.26
N HIS A 247 -2.48 15.37 -1.38
CA HIS A 247 -2.93 14.03 -0.99
C HIS A 247 -2.14 12.92 -1.69
N TYR A 248 -1.95 13.05 -3.00
CA TYR A 248 -1.15 12.13 -3.81
C TYR A 248 0.35 12.43 -3.81
N ARG A 249 0.83 13.34 -2.94
CA ARG A 249 2.24 13.73 -2.79
C ARG A 249 2.96 14.10 -4.08
N LEU A 250 2.22 14.70 -5.00
CA LEU A 250 2.75 15.16 -6.28
C LEU A 250 3.54 16.46 -6.15
N LEU A 251 3.51 17.09 -4.97
CA LEU A 251 4.14 18.39 -4.69
C LEU A 251 5.52 18.27 -4.03
N GLU A 252 5.91 17.05 -3.65
CA GLU A 252 7.22 16.75 -3.08
C GLU A 252 8.25 16.56 -4.21
N GLY A 253 9.46 17.06 -3.99
CA GLY A 253 10.49 17.27 -5.01
C GLY A 253 11.16 18.62 -4.81
#